data_AF-A0A932IKG0-F1
#
_entry.id   AF-A0A932IKG0-F1
#
_cell.length_a   1.000
_cell.length_b   1.000
_cell.length_c   1.000
_cell.angle_alpha   90.00
_cell.angle_beta   90.00
_cell.angle_gamma   90.00
#
_symmetry.space_group_name_H-M   'P 1'
#
loop_
_entity.id
_entity.type
_entity.pdbx_description
1 polymer ?
#
loop_
_entity_poly.entity_id
_entity_poly.type
_entity_poly.pdbx_seq_one_letter_code
_entity_poly.pdbx_strand_id
1 'polypeptide(L)'
;NILTGLETREKTVSCILPEQQSLFGNVGLLDLFTECLIPINANELQTPDGKSTCFVGKWNEANVIVLPFDVGTIFLNKRVADKSFYSSNKRLPFEQVALVSKNSLRRLVITSLEYLHRQRNIPFVHKWYFPENTSPVFAFRIDTDYANQSEIVKLYSLSQKYQIPFTWFVDVKSQQDFLSLFARMDNQEIGIHCFEHETFSDYERNYQNIQKAKQLLQSNHIDAVGFAAPFGKWNEALGRAIQDSGFEYSSEFSYDYDNLPSFPVIDGKVSSFLQVPIHPISIGTLKRLGYSDEEMINYFRFVIEQKHQAREPIILYHHPKDGHEKVLESIFKTVQQLQLPAVRFAEYVSFWKNRGESELHTVNKCSPLPEDYLRIRKFNLWIQFIHFQDKTVGKIKKLLSQG
;
A
#
# COMPACT_ATOMS: atom_id res chain seq x y z
N ASN A 1 21.48 -8.81 -17.29
CA ASN A 1 20.76 -8.73 -18.58
C ASN A 1 21.12 -9.91 -19.53
N ILE A 2 21.16 -11.14 -19.00
CA ILE A 2 21.61 -12.33 -19.74
C ILE A 2 20.58 -12.77 -20.82
N LEU A 3 19.31 -12.38 -20.67
CA LEU A 3 18.22 -12.84 -21.55
C LEU A 3 18.16 -12.13 -22.91
N THR A 4 18.64 -10.89 -22.99
CA THR A 4 18.61 -10.10 -24.23
C THR A 4 20.00 -9.84 -24.78
N GLY A 5 21.09 -10.20 -24.11
CA GLY A 5 22.45 -9.86 -24.58
C GLY A 5 22.68 -8.36 -24.83
N LEU A 6 21.76 -7.49 -24.37
CA LEU A 6 21.87 -6.06 -24.55
C LEU A 6 23.01 -5.55 -23.68
N GLU A 7 23.89 -4.76 -24.29
CA GLU A 7 24.87 -4.00 -23.55
C GLU A 7 24.16 -3.06 -22.57
N THR A 8 24.67 -3.00 -21.35
CA THR A 8 24.12 -2.18 -20.27
C THR A 8 25.17 -1.25 -19.70
N ARG A 9 24.72 -0.11 -19.19
CA ARG A 9 25.52 0.77 -18.34
C ARG A 9 24.96 0.80 -16.92
N GLU A 10 25.84 0.87 -15.95
CA GLU A 10 25.47 1.03 -14.55
C GLU A 10 25.27 2.51 -14.24
N LYS A 11 24.16 2.84 -13.57
CA LYS A 11 23.89 4.20 -13.10
C LYS A 11 23.03 4.15 -11.84
N THR A 12 23.38 4.94 -10.83
CA THR A 12 22.48 5.19 -9.71
C THR A 12 21.32 6.07 -10.16
N VAL A 13 20.10 5.58 -9.99
CA VAL A 13 18.87 6.29 -10.32
C VAL A 13 18.10 6.57 -9.03
N SER A 14 17.91 7.85 -8.72
CA SER A 14 17.11 8.30 -7.58
C SER A 14 15.62 8.14 -7.86
N CYS A 15 15.16 8.62 -9.01
CA CYS A 15 13.77 8.54 -9.44
C CYS A 15 13.62 8.45 -10.96
N ILE A 16 12.45 7.99 -11.38
CA ILE A 16 11.97 7.93 -12.76
C ILE A 16 10.69 8.75 -12.84
N LEU A 17 10.58 9.57 -13.87
CA LEU A 17 9.39 10.35 -14.21
C LEU A 17 9.00 10.03 -15.66
N PRO A 18 8.01 9.16 -15.89
CA PRO A 18 7.51 8.85 -17.22
C PRO A 18 6.94 10.10 -17.90
N GLU A 19 7.14 10.22 -19.21
CA GLU A 19 6.47 11.25 -19.99
C GLU A 19 4.95 10.99 -20.03
N GLN A 20 4.14 12.05 -20.02
CA GLN A 20 2.68 11.93 -19.95
C GLN A 20 2.08 11.16 -21.13
N GLN A 21 2.69 11.24 -22.32
CA GLN A 21 2.24 10.55 -23.54
C GLN A 21 2.94 9.21 -23.78
N SER A 22 3.83 8.79 -22.87
CA SER A 22 4.54 7.51 -22.97
C SER A 22 3.64 6.32 -22.63
N LEU A 23 4.13 5.11 -22.93
CA LEU A 23 3.50 3.87 -22.49
C LEU A 23 3.23 3.87 -20.97
N PHE A 24 4.09 4.52 -20.19
CA PHE A 24 4.07 4.52 -18.74
C PHE A 24 3.56 5.83 -18.13
N GLY A 25 2.88 6.69 -18.91
CA GLY A 25 2.41 8.01 -18.45
C GLY A 25 1.50 7.98 -17.21
N ASN A 26 0.89 6.83 -16.89
CA ASN A 26 0.05 6.63 -15.71
C ASN A 26 0.79 6.14 -14.46
N VAL A 27 2.09 5.79 -14.56
CA VAL A 27 2.90 5.27 -13.44
C VAL A 27 3.17 6.35 -12.39
N GLY A 28 3.26 7.62 -12.82
CA GLY A 28 3.63 8.74 -11.94
C GLY A 28 5.10 8.70 -11.52
N LEU A 29 5.47 9.51 -10.53
CA LEU A 29 6.82 9.55 -9.98
C LEU A 29 7.17 8.21 -9.31
N LEU A 30 8.25 7.58 -9.76
CA LEU A 30 8.78 6.36 -9.18
C LEU A 30 10.12 6.65 -8.49
N ASP A 31 10.10 6.68 -7.17
CA ASP A 31 11.31 6.79 -6.36
C ASP A 31 11.95 5.41 -6.17
N LEU A 32 13.27 5.32 -6.38
CA LEU A 32 14.03 4.07 -6.45
C LEU A 32 15.26 4.08 -5.55
N PHE A 33 16.13 5.09 -5.71
CA PHE A 33 17.42 5.22 -5.02
C PHE A 33 18.25 3.93 -5.05
N THR A 34 18.44 3.40 -6.26
CA THR A 34 19.10 2.13 -6.52
C THR A 34 20.05 2.23 -7.71
N GLU A 35 21.04 1.35 -7.74
CA GLU A 35 21.83 1.12 -8.95
C GLU A 35 21.00 0.37 -9.99
N CYS A 36 21.09 0.82 -11.24
CA CYS A 36 20.32 0.33 -12.36
C CYS A 36 21.25 -0.13 -13.49
N LEU A 37 20.92 -1.27 -14.11
CA LEU A 37 21.55 -1.79 -15.32
C LEU A 37 20.75 -1.31 -16.53
N ILE A 38 21.06 -0.11 -17.01
CA ILE A 38 20.29 0.56 -18.08
C ILE A 38 20.73 0.01 -19.45
N PRO A 39 19.82 -0.54 -20.27
CA PRO A 39 20.14 -0.91 -21.66
C PRO A 39 20.62 0.30 -22.47
N ILE A 40 21.64 0.14 -23.31
CA ILE A 40 22.15 1.25 -24.14
C ILE A 40 21.07 1.80 -25.09
N ASN A 41 20.16 0.95 -25.53
CA ASN A 41 19.04 1.27 -26.40
C ASN A 41 17.75 1.63 -25.65
N ALA A 42 17.81 1.97 -24.35
CA ALA A 42 16.64 2.39 -23.59
C ALA A 42 15.91 3.56 -24.27
N ASN A 43 14.58 3.48 -24.31
CA ASN A 43 13.70 4.43 -25.00
C ASN A 43 12.52 4.90 -24.15
N GLU A 44 12.29 4.30 -22.99
CA GLU A 44 11.16 4.59 -22.10
C GLU A 44 11.63 4.87 -20.65
N LEU A 45 10.73 5.36 -19.80
CA LEU A 45 10.96 5.64 -18.38
C LEU A 45 12.17 6.55 -18.13
N GLN A 46 11.97 7.86 -18.30
CA GLN A 46 13.04 8.83 -18.20
C GLN A 46 13.41 9.16 -16.75
N THR A 47 14.70 9.41 -16.53
CA THR A 47 15.19 10.13 -15.34
C THR A 47 14.93 11.63 -15.46
N PRO A 48 15.03 12.41 -14.37
CA PRO A 48 14.85 13.87 -14.42
C PRO A 48 15.76 14.62 -15.40
N ASP A 49 16.92 14.05 -15.76
CA ASP A 49 17.81 14.58 -16.81
C ASP A 49 17.41 14.14 -18.24
N GLY A 50 16.20 13.62 -18.43
CA GLY A 50 15.63 13.24 -19.72
C GLY A 50 16.17 11.94 -20.33
N LYS A 51 16.97 11.16 -19.58
CA LYS A 51 17.56 9.91 -20.11
C LYS A 51 16.65 8.73 -19.86
N SER A 52 16.30 8.01 -20.92
CA SER A 52 15.54 6.76 -20.83
C SER A 52 16.31 5.68 -20.09
N THR A 53 15.57 4.84 -19.35
CA THR A 53 16.13 3.78 -18.51
C THR A 53 15.59 2.40 -18.86
N CYS A 54 14.42 2.33 -19.49
CA CYS A 54 13.75 1.10 -19.89
C CYS A 54 13.82 0.93 -21.40
N PHE A 55 13.98 -0.31 -21.87
CA PHE A 55 13.82 -0.64 -23.29
C PHE A 55 12.48 -1.32 -23.51
N VAL A 56 11.69 -0.78 -24.45
CA VAL A 56 10.45 -1.39 -24.96
C VAL A 56 10.60 -1.58 -26.46
N GLY A 57 10.47 -2.82 -26.93
CA GLY A 57 10.63 -3.12 -28.35
C GLY A 57 10.59 -4.60 -28.67
N LYS A 58 11.15 -4.96 -29.83
CA LYS A 58 11.26 -6.36 -30.26
C LYS A 58 12.64 -6.95 -29.93
N TRP A 59 12.64 -8.22 -29.54
CA TRP A 59 13.83 -9.06 -29.43
C TRP A 59 13.52 -10.44 -30.02
N ASN A 60 14.23 -10.84 -31.08
CA ASN A 60 13.96 -12.08 -31.84
C ASN A 60 12.46 -12.27 -32.17
N GLU A 61 11.85 -11.26 -32.78
CA GLU A 61 10.40 -11.17 -33.10
C GLU A 61 9.42 -11.13 -31.92
N ALA A 62 9.88 -11.30 -30.68
CA ALA A 62 9.03 -11.17 -29.49
C ALA A 62 9.02 -9.73 -28.96
N ASN A 63 7.85 -9.23 -28.58
CA ASN A 63 7.75 -7.97 -27.83
C ASN A 63 8.30 -8.17 -26.40
N VAL A 64 9.21 -7.31 -26.00
CA VAL A 64 9.88 -7.34 -24.69
C VAL A 64 9.87 -5.96 -24.04
N ILE A 65 9.87 -5.98 -22.70
CA ILE A 65 10.12 -4.82 -21.85
C ILE A 65 11.29 -5.20 -20.95
N VAL A 66 12.36 -4.41 -20.96
CA VAL A 66 13.56 -4.62 -20.14
C VAL A 66 13.64 -3.49 -19.13
N LEU A 67 13.22 -3.79 -17.90
CA LEU A 67 13.37 -2.88 -16.76
C LEU A 67 14.83 -2.86 -16.29
N PRO A 68 15.34 -1.71 -15.84
CA PRO A 68 16.75 -1.56 -15.50
C PRO A 68 17.09 -2.01 -14.07
N PHE A 69 16.14 -2.61 -13.35
CA PHE A 69 16.29 -3.08 -11.96
C PHE A 69 15.42 -4.31 -11.70
N ASP A 70 15.72 -5.04 -10.63
CA ASP A 70 14.90 -6.14 -10.15
C ASP A 70 13.73 -5.62 -9.32
N VAL A 71 12.51 -5.73 -9.86
CA VAL A 71 11.29 -5.23 -9.21
C VAL A 71 11.09 -5.83 -7.82
N GLY A 72 11.40 -7.13 -7.63
CA GLY A 72 11.22 -7.79 -6.34
C GLY A 72 12.10 -7.18 -5.25
N THR A 73 13.39 -7.02 -5.55
CA THR A 73 14.36 -6.36 -4.68
C THR A 73 13.94 -4.94 -4.32
N ILE A 74 13.47 -4.16 -5.31
CA ILE A 74 13.02 -2.78 -5.06
C ILE A 74 11.75 -2.75 -4.21
N PHE A 75 10.80 -3.66 -4.45
CA PHE A 75 9.56 -3.74 -3.68
C PHE A 75 9.81 -4.10 -2.20
N LEU A 76 10.85 -4.89 -1.92
CA LEU A 76 11.24 -5.29 -0.57
C LEU A 76 12.06 -4.23 0.18
N ASN A 77 12.34 -3.08 -0.45
CA ASN A 77 13.06 -1.98 0.21
C ASN A 77 12.25 -1.43 1.39
N LYS A 78 12.91 -1.35 2.55
CA LYS A 78 12.35 -0.93 3.85
C LYS A 78 12.93 0.41 4.34
N ARG A 79 13.83 1.02 3.57
CA ARG A 79 14.40 2.32 3.92
C ARG A 79 13.30 3.38 3.88
N VAL A 80 13.50 4.44 4.66
CA VAL A 80 12.59 5.58 4.77
C VAL A 80 13.27 6.85 4.28
N ALA A 81 12.48 7.84 3.90
CA ALA A 81 12.94 9.19 3.60
C ALA A 81 11.84 10.22 3.88
N ASP A 82 12.26 11.46 4.12
CA ASP A 82 11.34 12.59 4.14
C ASP A 82 10.95 12.91 2.69
N LYS A 83 9.65 12.78 2.38
CA LYS A 83 9.14 13.00 1.01
C LYS A 83 8.08 14.07 1.02
N SER A 84 8.15 14.95 0.02
CA SER A 84 7.13 15.96 -0.23
C SER A 84 6.02 15.39 -1.10
N PHE A 85 4.79 15.82 -0.83
CA PHE A 85 3.59 15.45 -1.55
C PHE A 85 3.07 16.67 -2.29
N TYR A 86 2.62 16.46 -3.52
CA TYR A 86 2.16 17.55 -4.38
C TYR A 86 0.99 18.30 -3.74
N SER A 87 1.07 19.63 -3.80
CA SER A 87 0.06 20.58 -3.38
C SER A 87 0.17 21.80 -4.29
N SER A 88 -0.93 22.51 -4.53
CA SER A 88 -0.91 23.76 -5.30
C SER A 88 -0.26 24.92 -4.54
N ASN A 89 0.00 24.76 -3.24
CA ASN A 89 0.67 25.78 -2.42
C ASN A 89 2.19 25.79 -2.66
N LYS A 90 2.84 26.93 -2.36
CA LYS A 90 4.30 27.09 -2.49
C LYS A 90 5.09 26.13 -1.60
N ARG A 91 4.60 25.87 -0.38
CA ARG A 91 5.23 24.94 0.57
C ARG A 91 4.52 23.60 0.53
N LEU A 92 5.19 22.58 -0.01
CA LEU A 92 4.65 21.24 -0.09
C LEU A 92 4.59 20.58 1.29
N PRO A 93 3.51 19.84 1.61
CA PRO A 93 3.51 18.96 2.77
C PRO A 93 4.52 17.84 2.60
N PHE A 94 5.08 17.39 3.70
CA PHE A 94 6.04 16.30 3.71
C PHE A 94 5.87 15.43 4.95
N GLU A 95 6.29 14.19 4.83
CA GLU A 95 6.28 13.21 5.91
C GLU A 95 7.42 12.19 5.71
N GLN A 96 7.85 11.53 6.79
CA GLN A 96 8.81 10.44 6.71
C GLN A 96 8.11 9.14 6.32
N VAL A 97 8.31 8.69 5.08
CA VAL A 97 7.59 7.55 4.49
C VAL A 97 8.57 6.55 3.86
N ALA A 98 8.05 5.45 3.30
CA ALA A 98 8.86 4.50 2.53
C ALA A 98 9.66 5.22 1.42
N LEU A 99 10.95 4.89 1.29
CA LEU A 99 11.84 5.50 0.30
C LEU A 99 11.33 5.26 -1.13
N VAL A 100 10.96 4.01 -1.40
CA VAL A 100 10.45 3.55 -2.69
C VAL A 100 8.96 3.79 -2.78
N SER A 101 8.51 4.36 -3.90
CA SER A 101 7.09 4.50 -4.23
C SER A 101 6.53 3.17 -4.73
N LYS A 102 6.20 2.25 -3.82
CA LYS A 102 5.80 0.87 -4.16
C LYS A 102 4.52 0.82 -5.01
N ASN A 103 3.63 1.80 -4.86
CA ASN A 103 2.47 1.95 -5.76
C ASN A 103 2.89 2.21 -7.21
N SER A 104 3.78 3.16 -7.46
CA SER A 104 4.29 3.45 -8.81
C SER A 104 5.01 2.22 -9.39
N LEU A 105 5.76 1.49 -8.56
CA LEU A 105 6.40 0.24 -8.99
C LEU A 105 5.37 -0.82 -9.40
N ARG A 106 4.29 -0.99 -8.63
CA ARG A 106 3.16 -1.87 -8.97
C ARG A 106 2.51 -1.44 -10.28
N ARG A 107 2.20 -0.14 -10.46
CA ARG A 107 1.63 0.40 -11.69
C ARG A 107 2.53 0.11 -12.89
N LEU A 108 3.84 0.29 -12.75
CA LEU A 108 4.81 -0.03 -13.80
C LEU A 108 4.70 -1.49 -14.26
N VAL A 109 4.64 -2.43 -13.31
CA VAL A 109 4.50 -3.86 -13.62
C VAL A 109 3.17 -4.16 -14.31
N ILE A 110 2.07 -3.63 -13.78
CA ILE A 110 0.73 -3.84 -14.35
C ILE A 110 0.64 -3.27 -15.77
N THR A 111 1.07 -2.02 -15.99
CA THR A 111 1.12 -1.40 -17.31
C THR A 111 2.00 -2.20 -18.28
N SER A 112 3.14 -2.72 -17.81
CA SER A 112 4.01 -3.59 -18.62
C SER A 112 3.29 -4.88 -19.06
N LEU A 113 2.61 -5.54 -18.13
CA LEU A 113 1.87 -6.76 -18.42
C LEU A 113 0.68 -6.50 -19.34
N GLU A 114 -0.10 -5.45 -19.09
CA GLU A 114 -1.21 -5.03 -19.95
C GLU A 114 -0.74 -4.77 -21.39
N TYR A 115 0.36 -4.04 -21.56
CA TYR A 115 0.95 -3.79 -22.86
C TYR A 115 1.30 -5.11 -23.57
N LEU A 116 2.05 -6.00 -22.92
CA LEU A 116 2.48 -7.26 -23.53
C LEU A 116 1.30 -8.18 -23.88
N HIS A 117 0.21 -8.17 -23.10
CA HIS A 117 -1.02 -8.90 -23.42
C HIS A 117 -1.73 -8.29 -24.64
N ARG A 118 -1.87 -6.96 -24.68
CA ARG A 118 -2.44 -6.24 -25.85
C ARG A 118 -1.66 -6.52 -27.13
N GLN A 119 -0.32 -6.53 -27.06
CA GLN A 119 0.53 -6.86 -28.22
C GLN A 119 0.29 -8.28 -28.77
N ARG A 120 -0.30 -9.18 -27.97
CA ARG A 120 -0.65 -10.54 -28.36
C ARG A 120 -2.15 -10.71 -28.65
N ASN A 121 -2.94 -9.64 -28.60
CA ASN A 121 -4.39 -9.66 -28.69
C ASN A 121 -5.05 -10.62 -27.69
N ILE A 122 -4.48 -10.73 -26.49
CA ILE A 122 -5.08 -11.50 -25.38
C ILE A 122 -5.47 -10.55 -24.25
N PRO A 123 -6.54 -10.86 -23.50
CA PRO A 123 -6.94 -10.05 -22.36
C PRO A 123 -5.92 -10.19 -21.21
N PHE A 124 -5.60 -9.09 -20.54
CA PHE A 124 -4.96 -9.13 -19.23
C PHE A 124 -6.04 -9.29 -18.15
N VAL A 125 -6.10 -10.48 -17.55
CA VAL A 125 -7.11 -10.81 -16.53
C VAL A 125 -6.44 -10.84 -15.16
N HIS A 126 -6.98 -10.08 -14.21
CA HIS A 126 -6.56 -10.09 -12.82
C HIS A 126 -7.76 -9.97 -11.89
N LYS A 127 -7.59 -10.36 -10.62
CA LYS A 127 -8.64 -10.21 -9.62
C LYS A 127 -8.89 -8.72 -9.34
N TRP A 128 -10.16 -8.34 -9.25
CA TRP A 128 -10.57 -6.97 -8.94
C TRP A 128 -10.13 -6.54 -7.54
N TYR A 129 -9.83 -5.26 -7.32
CA TYR A 129 -9.22 -4.76 -6.08
C TYR A 129 -10.24 -4.37 -5.00
N PHE A 130 -11.53 -4.31 -5.32
CA PHE A 130 -12.56 -3.81 -4.41
C PHE A 130 -13.70 -4.82 -4.25
N PRO A 131 -14.42 -4.80 -3.12
CA PRO A 131 -15.61 -5.61 -2.95
C PRO A 131 -16.68 -5.28 -4.00
N GLU A 132 -17.55 -6.25 -4.29
CA GLU A 132 -18.79 -6.07 -5.06
C GLU A 132 -18.66 -5.44 -6.46
N ASN A 133 -17.46 -5.49 -7.07
CA ASN A 133 -17.16 -4.83 -8.37
C ASN A 133 -17.47 -3.31 -8.37
N THR A 134 -17.31 -2.65 -7.22
CA THR A 134 -17.67 -1.23 -7.05
C THR A 134 -16.53 -0.27 -7.42
N SER A 135 -16.82 1.04 -7.28
CA SER A 135 -15.85 2.12 -7.12
C SER A 135 -14.79 1.81 -6.04
N PRO A 136 -13.64 2.50 -6.08
CA PRO A 136 -12.63 2.38 -5.02
C PRO A 136 -13.21 2.65 -3.64
N VAL A 137 -12.75 1.87 -2.66
CA VAL A 137 -13.18 2.03 -1.26
C VAL A 137 -12.62 3.30 -0.64
N PHE A 138 -13.39 3.89 0.26
CA PHE A 138 -12.96 4.93 1.18
C PHE A 138 -12.82 4.34 2.58
N ALA A 139 -11.70 4.59 3.27
CA ALA A 139 -11.53 4.22 4.66
C ALA A 139 -10.91 5.38 5.44
N PHE A 140 -11.40 5.63 6.66
CA PHE A 140 -10.97 6.77 7.46
C PHE A 140 -10.46 6.32 8.82
N ARG A 141 -9.19 6.60 9.06
CA ARG A 141 -8.47 6.23 10.27
C ARG A 141 -8.42 7.40 11.26
N ILE A 142 -8.63 7.12 12.53
CA ILE A 142 -8.43 8.09 13.61
C ILE A 142 -7.33 7.57 14.55
N ASP A 143 -6.29 8.37 14.74
CA ASP A 143 -5.26 8.12 15.74
C ASP A 143 -5.56 8.98 16.96
N THR A 144 -5.81 8.36 18.12
CA THR A 144 -6.36 9.12 19.25
C THR A 144 -5.35 10.03 19.93
N ASP A 145 -4.05 9.78 19.82
CA ASP A 145 -2.92 10.64 20.22
C ASP A 145 -3.23 11.69 21.30
N TYR A 146 -3.30 11.24 22.56
CA TYR A 146 -3.53 12.09 23.73
C TYR A 146 -4.86 12.85 23.76
N ALA A 147 -5.80 12.58 22.85
CA ALA A 147 -7.08 13.27 22.76
C ALA A 147 -7.88 13.15 24.05
N ASN A 148 -8.62 14.20 24.38
CA ASN A 148 -9.56 14.15 25.48
C ASN A 148 -10.90 13.54 25.02
N GLN A 149 -11.72 13.14 25.99
CA GLN A 149 -13.00 12.50 25.74
C GLN A 149 -13.93 13.35 24.85
N SER A 150 -13.93 14.68 25.00
CA SER A 150 -14.81 15.55 24.22
C SER A 150 -14.45 15.60 22.74
N GLU A 151 -13.14 15.57 22.41
CA GLU A 151 -12.64 15.52 21.03
C GLU A 151 -13.04 14.19 20.36
N ILE A 152 -12.91 13.08 21.08
CA ILE A 152 -13.34 11.75 20.61
C ILE A 152 -14.85 11.71 20.35
N VAL A 153 -15.67 12.18 21.30
CA VAL A 153 -17.14 12.21 21.14
C VAL A 153 -17.56 13.09 19.96
N LYS A 154 -16.88 14.22 19.76
CA LYS A 154 -17.15 15.13 18.63
C LYS A 154 -16.90 14.45 17.29
N LEU A 155 -15.76 13.78 17.13
CA LEU A 155 -15.46 13.05 15.89
C LEU A 155 -16.38 11.85 15.68
N TYR A 156 -16.72 11.10 16.73
CA TYR A 156 -17.70 10.01 16.63
C TYR A 156 -19.07 10.54 16.19
N SER A 157 -19.52 11.68 16.72
CA SER A 157 -20.75 12.32 16.28
C SER A 157 -20.71 12.72 14.79
N LEU A 158 -19.52 13.12 14.31
CA LEU A 158 -19.32 13.44 12.89
C LEU A 158 -19.38 12.17 12.01
N SER A 159 -18.82 11.06 12.48
CA SER A 159 -18.88 9.76 11.79
C SER A 159 -20.33 9.31 11.60
N GLN A 160 -21.15 9.44 12.67
CA GLN A 160 -22.59 9.13 12.64
C GLN A 160 -23.37 10.06 11.71
N LYS A 161 -23.12 11.39 11.78
CA LYS A 161 -23.78 12.39 10.91
C LYS A 161 -23.59 12.09 9.43
N TYR A 162 -22.40 11.65 9.03
CA TYR A 162 -22.07 11.36 7.63
C TYR A 162 -22.20 9.88 7.25
N GLN A 163 -22.55 9.01 8.21
CA GLN A 163 -22.61 7.56 8.05
C GLN A 163 -21.31 6.98 7.48
N ILE A 164 -20.17 7.49 7.95
CA ILE A 164 -18.84 7.02 7.59
C ILE A 164 -18.28 6.27 8.79
N PRO A 165 -18.07 4.95 8.71
CA PRO A 165 -17.43 4.22 9.79
C PRO A 165 -15.96 4.62 9.87
N PHE A 166 -15.47 4.83 11.09
CA PHE A 166 -14.06 5.08 11.34
C PHE A 166 -13.38 3.83 11.90
N THR A 167 -12.07 3.75 11.65
CA THR A 167 -11.15 2.83 12.33
C THR A 167 -10.32 3.62 13.32
N TRP A 168 -10.54 3.42 14.61
CA TRP A 168 -9.90 4.14 15.70
C TRP A 168 -8.69 3.36 16.22
N PHE A 169 -7.48 3.87 16.05
CA PHE A 169 -6.29 3.33 16.72
C PHE A 169 -6.08 4.08 18.02
N VAL A 170 -6.27 3.35 19.12
CA VAL A 170 -6.27 3.92 20.46
C VAL A 170 -4.86 3.94 21.02
N ASP A 171 -4.38 5.13 21.40
CA ASP A 171 -3.26 5.33 22.32
C ASP A 171 -3.71 4.93 23.73
N VAL A 172 -3.56 3.64 24.05
CA VAL A 172 -4.23 3.03 25.19
C VAL A 172 -3.84 3.68 26.52
N LYS A 173 -2.60 4.17 26.66
CA LYS A 173 -2.16 4.80 27.91
C LYS A 173 -2.78 6.16 28.14
N SER A 174 -2.94 6.99 27.11
CA SER A 174 -3.50 8.32 27.30
C SER A 174 -5.03 8.34 27.35
N GLN A 175 -5.70 7.25 26.95
CA GLN A 175 -7.16 7.10 26.98
C GLN A 175 -7.67 6.15 28.09
N GLN A 176 -6.83 5.72 29.04
CA GLN A 176 -7.18 4.72 30.07
C GLN A 176 -8.49 5.03 30.81
N ASP A 177 -8.72 6.30 31.14
CA ASP A 177 -9.87 6.72 31.97
C ASP A 177 -11.22 6.57 31.26
N PHE A 178 -11.24 6.37 29.94
CA PHE A 178 -12.48 6.30 29.17
C PHE A 178 -12.42 5.27 28.03
N LEU A 179 -11.65 4.18 28.18
CA LEU A 179 -11.61 3.09 27.20
C LEU A 179 -13.00 2.50 26.91
N SER A 180 -13.87 2.44 27.92
CA SER A 180 -15.26 1.99 27.78
C SER A 180 -16.12 2.83 26.82
N LEU A 181 -15.68 4.05 26.46
CA LEU A 181 -16.31 4.83 25.40
C LEU A 181 -16.19 4.13 24.05
N PHE A 182 -15.00 3.62 23.70
CA PHE A 182 -14.74 2.96 22.42
C PHE A 182 -15.55 1.67 22.26
N ALA A 183 -15.70 0.89 23.34
CA ALA A 183 -16.52 -0.32 23.34
C ALA A 183 -18.01 -0.07 23.05
N ARG A 184 -18.50 1.16 23.29
CA ARG A 184 -19.90 1.56 23.08
C ARG A 184 -20.13 2.26 21.74
N MET A 185 -19.08 2.48 20.95
CA MET A 185 -19.22 3.10 19.64
C MET A 185 -19.85 2.12 18.65
N ASP A 186 -20.95 2.52 18.04
CA ASP A 186 -21.67 1.72 17.07
C ASP A 186 -21.07 1.89 15.67
N ASN A 187 -21.01 0.78 14.94
CA ASN A 187 -20.47 0.70 13.58
C ASN A 187 -19.07 1.32 13.42
N GLN A 188 -18.21 1.20 14.43
CA GLN A 188 -16.81 1.59 14.35
C GLN A 188 -15.90 0.35 14.43
N GLU A 189 -14.64 0.51 14.05
CA GLU A 189 -13.57 -0.45 14.36
C GLU A 189 -12.62 0.15 15.38
N ILE A 190 -12.18 -0.66 16.35
CA ILE A 190 -11.19 -0.25 17.35
C ILE A 190 -9.93 -1.11 17.16
N GLY A 191 -8.81 -0.45 16.87
CA GLY A 191 -7.47 -1.00 16.75
C GLY A 191 -6.55 -0.46 17.86
N ILE A 192 -5.34 -1.01 17.92
CA ILE A 192 -4.30 -0.57 18.85
C ILE A 192 -3.35 0.38 18.15
N HIS A 193 -3.15 1.55 18.72
CA HIS A 193 -2.02 2.41 18.33
C HIS A 193 -0.77 2.02 19.12
N CYS A 194 -0.89 2.02 20.45
CA CYS A 194 0.21 1.70 21.36
C CYS A 194 -0.25 1.66 22.83
N PHE A 195 0.65 1.28 23.73
CA PHE A 195 0.56 1.69 25.14
C PHE A 195 1.43 2.93 25.38
N GLU A 196 2.75 2.83 25.25
CA GLU A 196 3.64 3.99 25.12
C GLU A 196 3.66 4.46 23.68
N HIS A 197 3.44 5.76 23.44
CA HIS A 197 3.41 6.42 22.12
C HIS A 197 4.79 6.47 21.45
N GLU A 198 5.35 5.30 21.21
CA GLU A 198 6.69 5.09 20.68
C GLU A 198 6.75 3.80 19.85
N THR A 199 7.61 3.81 18.83
CA THR A 199 8.03 2.61 18.08
C THR A 199 9.48 2.32 18.41
N PHE A 200 9.76 1.15 18.97
CA PHE A 200 11.09 0.77 19.41
C PHE A 200 11.88 0.10 18.28
N SER A 201 13.21 0.07 18.41
CA SER A 201 14.10 -0.60 17.45
C SER A 201 14.22 -2.11 17.67
N ASP A 202 13.88 -2.61 18.85
CA ASP A 202 13.95 -4.04 19.21
C ASP A 202 12.56 -4.67 19.38
N TYR A 203 12.56 -6.00 19.27
CA TYR A 203 11.34 -6.79 19.27
C TYR A 203 10.66 -6.78 20.64
N GLU A 204 11.42 -6.99 21.72
CA GLU A 204 10.82 -7.21 23.04
C GLU A 204 10.08 -5.99 23.56
N ARG A 205 10.65 -4.79 23.41
CA ARG A 205 9.94 -3.57 23.80
C ARG A 205 8.69 -3.35 22.96
N ASN A 206 8.73 -3.57 21.65
CA ASN A 206 7.54 -3.48 20.81
C ASN A 206 6.47 -4.50 21.21
N TYR A 207 6.87 -5.75 21.45
CA TYR A 207 5.96 -6.82 21.84
C TYR A 207 5.31 -6.52 23.21
N GLN A 208 6.09 -6.16 24.21
CA GLN A 208 5.57 -5.79 25.53
C GLN A 208 4.64 -4.56 25.46
N ASN A 209 4.99 -3.57 24.64
CA ASN A 209 4.15 -2.38 24.43
C ASN A 209 2.77 -2.76 23.85
N ILE A 210 2.77 -3.61 22.82
CA ILE A 210 1.56 -4.14 22.19
C ILE A 210 0.74 -4.98 23.17
N GLN A 211 1.36 -5.93 23.85
CA GLN A 211 0.67 -6.85 24.75
C GLN A 211 0.00 -6.11 25.91
N LYS A 212 0.67 -5.09 26.47
CA LYS A 212 0.08 -4.25 27.52
C LYS A 212 -1.14 -3.47 27.01
N ALA A 213 -1.05 -2.88 25.82
CA ALA A 213 -2.20 -2.22 25.19
C ALA A 213 -3.36 -3.19 24.95
N LYS A 214 -3.06 -4.37 24.39
CA LYS A 214 -4.04 -5.42 24.10
C LYS A 214 -4.76 -5.92 25.34
N GLN A 215 -4.02 -6.19 26.43
CA GLN A 215 -4.60 -6.61 27.71
C GLN A 215 -5.58 -5.58 28.28
N LEU A 216 -5.24 -4.28 28.22
CA LEU A 216 -6.13 -3.22 28.71
C LEU A 216 -7.38 -3.04 27.85
N LEU A 217 -7.27 -3.17 26.52
CA LEU A 217 -8.45 -3.13 25.66
C LEU A 217 -9.35 -4.35 25.89
N GLN A 218 -8.77 -5.54 26.02
CA GLN A 218 -9.51 -6.77 26.28
C GLN A 218 -10.23 -6.74 27.63
N SER A 219 -9.61 -6.18 28.68
CA SER A 219 -10.28 -6.00 29.97
C SER A 219 -11.45 -5.00 29.92
N ASN A 220 -11.52 -4.19 28.86
CA ASN A 220 -12.63 -3.30 28.54
C ASN A 220 -13.55 -3.85 27.43
N HIS A 221 -13.51 -5.16 27.17
CA HIS A 221 -14.32 -5.85 26.18
C HIS A 221 -14.11 -5.39 24.73
N ILE A 222 -12.91 -4.92 24.42
CA ILE A 222 -12.51 -4.53 23.06
C ILE A 222 -11.50 -5.55 22.54
N ASP A 223 -11.85 -6.24 21.46
CA ASP A 223 -10.94 -7.14 20.76
C ASP A 223 -10.41 -6.48 19.49
N ALA A 224 -9.18 -5.97 19.57
CA ALA A 224 -8.55 -5.23 18.49
C ALA A 224 -7.82 -6.17 17.53
N VAL A 225 -8.22 -6.15 16.26
CA VAL A 225 -7.59 -6.96 15.18
C VAL A 225 -6.60 -6.19 14.32
N GLY A 226 -6.58 -4.86 14.45
CA GLY A 226 -5.71 -3.95 13.73
C GLY A 226 -4.67 -3.27 14.62
N PHE A 227 -3.51 -3.01 14.05
CA PHE A 227 -2.45 -2.20 14.66
C PHE A 227 -2.10 -1.00 13.80
N ALA A 228 -1.70 0.11 14.41
CA ALA A 228 -0.99 1.16 13.68
C ALA A 228 0.08 1.79 14.57
N ALA A 229 1.28 1.98 14.04
CA ALA A 229 2.37 2.47 14.86
C ALA A 229 2.33 4.00 15.07
N PRO A 230 2.76 4.49 16.25
CA PRO A 230 3.04 5.91 16.47
C PRO A 230 3.97 6.49 15.41
N PHE A 231 3.65 7.71 14.94
CA PHE A 231 4.38 8.40 13.87
C PHE A 231 4.43 7.65 12.53
N GLY A 232 3.56 6.64 12.33
CA GLY A 232 3.55 5.80 11.13
C GLY A 232 4.86 5.05 10.87
N LYS A 233 5.67 4.83 11.92
CA LYS A 233 6.99 4.18 11.85
C LYS A 233 6.89 2.67 11.76
N TRP A 234 7.83 2.07 11.03
CA TRP A 234 7.89 0.64 10.83
C TRP A 234 9.34 0.17 10.77
N ASN A 235 9.59 -0.98 11.39
CA ASN A 235 10.83 -1.73 11.24
C ASN A 235 10.52 -3.23 11.40
N GLU A 236 11.48 -4.10 11.04
CA GLU A 236 11.25 -5.55 11.12
C GLU A 236 10.98 -6.05 12.53
N ALA A 237 11.56 -5.40 13.55
CA ALA A 237 11.34 -5.80 14.94
C ALA A 237 9.89 -5.53 15.38
N LEU A 238 9.32 -4.39 14.98
CA LEU A 238 7.90 -4.11 15.13
C LEU A 238 7.06 -5.09 14.30
N GLY A 239 7.45 -5.37 13.05
CA GLY A 239 6.74 -6.34 12.20
C GLY A 239 6.63 -7.72 12.85
N ARG A 240 7.72 -8.23 13.44
CA ARG A 240 7.70 -9.47 14.23
C ARG A 240 6.74 -9.37 15.42
N ALA A 241 6.81 -8.29 16.19
CA ALA A 241 5.94 -8.09 17.35
C ALA A 241 4.45 -8.05 16.97
N ILE A 242 4.10 -7.41 15.84
CA ILE A 242 2.73 -7.39 15.29
C ILE A 242 2.29 -8.80 14.94
N GLN A 243 3.13 -9.55 14.21
CA GLN A 243 2.83 -10.92 13.80
C GLN A 243 2.59 -11.84 15.00
N ASP A 244 3.50 -11.83 15.96
CA ASP A 244 3.46 -12.70 17.14
C ASP A 244 2.35 -12.28 18.14
N SER A 245 1.83 -11.07 17.98
CA SER A 245 0.64 -10.58 18.70
C SER A 245 -0.68 -10.99 18.04
N GLY A 246 -0.64 -11.62 16.86
CA GLY A 246 -1.80 -12.18 16.17
C GLY A 246 -2.73 -11.14 15.56
N PHE A 247 -2.21 -9.98 15.12
CA PHE A 247 -3.02 -9.01 14.39
C PHE A 247 -3.34 -9.49 12.97
N GLU A 248 -4.50 -9.06 12.47
CA GLU A 248 -4.92 -9.36 11.10
C GLU A 248 -4.26 -8.42 10.09
N TYR A 249 -3.98 -7.18 10.52
CA TYR A 249 -3.35 -6.16 9.70
C TYR A 249 -2.63 -5.06 10.51
N SER A 250 -1.79 -4.28 9.83
CA SER A 250 -1.19 -3.03 10.32
C SER A 250 -1.27 -1.89 9.30
N SER A 251 -0.97 -0.64 9.69
CA SER A 251 -1.04 0.51 8.78
C SER A 251 0.01 1.58 9.09
N GLU A 252 1.18 1.45 8.47
CA GLU A 252 2.31 2.37 8.64
C GLU A 252 2.79 2.90 7.28
N PHE A 253 2.84 4.22 7.11
CA PHE A 253 3.29 4.85 5.85
C PHE A 253 4.80 4.77 5.61
N SER A 254 5.59 4.46 6.65
CA SER A 254 7.03 4.20 6.50
C SER A 254 7.34 2.81 5.93
N TYR A 255 6.39 1.86 5.98
CA TYR A 255 6.50 0.59 5.26
C TYR A 255 6.03 0.73 3.81
N ASP A 256 4.83 1.27 3.61
CA ASP A 256 4.22 1.54 2.30
C ASP A 256 3.09 2.56 2.44
N TYR A 257 2.87 3.38 1.42
CA TYR A 257 1.87 4.44 1.39
C TYR A 257 1.22 4.54 0.01
N ASP A 258 -0.04 4.98 -0.02
CA ASP A 258 -0.80 5.17 -1.27
C ASP A 258 -0.83 3.96 -2.22
N ASN A 259 -0.76 2.74 -1.69
CA ASN A 259 -0.73 1.50 -2.46
C ASN A 259 -1.89 0.55 -2.07
N LEU A 260 -1.94 -0.62 -2.71
CA LEU A 260 -2.84 -1.72 -2.36
C LEU A 260 -2.31 -2.52 -1.16
N PRO A 261 -3.19 -3.15 -0.36
CA PRO A 261 -2.74 -4.00 0.74
C PRO A 261 -1.81 -5.13 0.28
N SER A 262 -0.79 -5.41 1.08
CA SER A 262 0.19 -6.48 0.79
C SER A 262 0.65 -7.15 2.08
N PHE A 263 1.21 -8.35 1.98
CA PHE A 263 1.79 -9.02 3.14
C PHE A 263 3.27 -8.63 3.26
N PRO A 264 3.69 -7.99 4.37
CA PRO A 264 5.09 -7.74 4.63
C PRO A 264 5.96 -8.99 4.54
N VAL A 265 7.21 -8.81 4.09
CA VAL A 265 8.25 -9.84 4.21
C VAL A 265 9.13 -9.50 5.39
N ILE A 266 9.17 -10.39 6.39
CA ILE A 266 9.91 -10.25 7.64
C ILE A 266 10.87 -11.44 7.72
N ASP A 267 12.17 -11.18 7.90
CA ASP A 267 13.21 -12.23 7.95
C ASP A 267 13.15 -13.22 6.77
N GLY A 268 12.86 -12.70 5.57
CA GLY A 268 12.72 -13.49 4.34
C GLY A 268 11.43 -14.30 4.21
N LYS A 269 10.48 -14.17 5.15
CA LYS A 269 9.20 -14.87 5.14
C LYS A 269 8.04 -13.90 4.99
N VAL A 270 7.02 -14.32 4.25
CA VAL A 270 5.76 -13.56 4.14
C VAL A 270 5.03 -13.61 5.47
N SER A 271 4.55 -12.47 5.96
CA SER A 271 3.81 -12.36 7.22
C SER A 271 2.40 -12.94 7.13
N SER A 272 1.80 -13.23 8.28
CA SER A 272 0.39 -13.63 8.39
C SER A 272 -0.59 -12.44 8.36
N PHE A 273 -0.11 -11.24 8.68
CA PHE A 273 -0.89 -10.00 8.69
C PHE A 273 -0.67 -9.19 7.41
N LEU A 274 -1.68 -8.40 7.03
CA LEU A 274 -1.59 -7.46 5.90
C LEU A 274 -1.07 -6.10 6.37
N GLN A 275 -0.21 -5.45 5.59
CA GLN A 275 -0.04 -4.00 5.69
C GLN A 275 -1.07 -3.32 4.79
N VAL A 276 -1.76 -2.34 5.36
CA VAL A 276 -2.74 -1.48 4.70
C VAL A 276 -2.11 -0.09 4.51
N PRO A 277 -1.64 0.25 3.29
CA PRO A 277 -1.05 1.54 3.00
C PRO A 277 -2.05 2.67 3.21
N ILE A 278 -1.56 3.81 3.67
CA ILE A 278 -2.38 5.00 3.92
C ILE A 278 -1.78 6.22 3.22
N HIS A 279 -2.60 7.23 2.94
CA HIS A 279 -2.08 8.52 2.53
C HIS A 279 -1.41 9.22 3.72
N PRO A 280 -0.14 9.64 3.61
CA PRO A 280 0.67 10.04 4.76
C PRO A 280 0.45 11.49 5.21
N ILE A 281 -0.29 12.31 4.45
CA ILE A 281 -0.55 13.69 4.83
C ILE A 281 -1.89 13.79 5.55
N SER A 282 -1.85 14.22 6.82
CA SER A 282 -3.03 14.54 7.63
C SER A 282 -3.36 16.03 7.61
N ILE A 283 -4.57 16.36 8.09
CA ILE A 283 -4.97 17.74 8.41
C ILE A 283 -3.94 18.39 9.37
N GLY A 284 -3.47 17.68 10.40
CA GLY A 284 -2.44 18.18 11.30
C GLY A 284 -1.14 18.54 10.60
N THR A 285 -0.71 17.74 9.63
CA THR A 285 0.48 18.03 8.81
C THR A 285 0.31 19.34 8.03
N LEU A 286 -0.84 19.54 7.38
CA LEU A 286 -1.13 20.78 6.66
C LEU A 286 -1.26 21.99 7.59
N LYS A 287 -1.93 21.82 8.74
CA LYS A 287 -2.08 22.84 9.79
C LYS A 287 -0.72 23.34 10.29
N ARG A 288 0.21 22.44 10.59
CA ARG A 288 1.58 22.79 11.03
C ARG A 288 2.36 23.59 9.96
N LEU A 289 1.99 23.45 8.70
CA LEU A 289 2.59 24.17 7.58
C LEU A 289 1.87 25.48 7.24
N GLY A 290 0.82 25.83 7.97
CA GLY A 290 0.10 27.10 7.83
C GLY A 290 -0.98 27.10 6.75
N TYR A 291 -1.45 25.93 6.31
CA TYR A 291 -2.56 25.85 5.36
C TYR A 291 -3.86 26.38 5.99
N SER A 292 -4.63 27.12 5.22
CA SER A 292 -6.02 27.49 5.53
C SER A 292 -6.98 26.32 5.28
N ASP A 293 -8.20 26.40 5.84
CA ASP A 293 -9.26 25.40 5.59
C ASP A 293 -9.51 25.19 4.09
N GLU A 294 -9.53 26.27 3.30
CA GLU A 294 -9.77 26.19 1.85
C GLU A 294 -8.63 25.46 1.12
N GLU A 295 -7.38 25.74 1.49
CA GLU A 295 -6.22 25.04 0.92
C GLU A 295 -6.20 23.56 1.32
N MET A 296 -6.56 23.23 2.56
CA MET A 296 -6.69 21.83 2.99
C MET A 296 -7.81 21.12 2.25
N ILE A 297 -8.97 21.77 2.06
CA ILE A 297 -10.09 21.23 1.28
C ILE A 297 -9.65 20.94 -0.16
N ASN A 298 -8.95 21.88 -0.79
CA ASN A 298 -8.45 21.69 -2.15
C ASN A 298 -7.42 20.56 -2.24
N TYR A 299 -6.54 20.45 -1.24
CA TYR A 299 -5.57 19.37 -1.14
C TYR A 299 -6.24 18.00 -1.10
N PHE A 300 -7.16 17.79 -0.15
CA PHE A 300 -7.82 16.49 -0.01
C PHE A 300 -8.75 16.18 -1.17
N ARG A 301 -9.42 17.18 -1.76
CA ARG A 301 -10.19 16.97 -3.00
C ARG A 301 -9.31 16.44 -4.12
N PHE A 302 -8.16 17.07 -4.35
CA PHE A 302 -7.19 16.62 -5.34
C PHE A 302 -6.74 15.17 -5.08
N VAL A 303 -6.37 14.83 -3.85
CA VAL A 303 -5.94 13.46 -3.48
C VAL A 303 -7.05 12.44 -3.74
N ILE A 304 -8.29 12.74 -3.33
CA ILE A 304 -9.46 11.86 -3.52
C ILE A 304 -9.73 11.65 -5.01
N GLU A 305 -9.75 12.71 -5.80
CA GLU A 305 -10.01 12.65 -7.25
C GLU A 305 -8.94 11.85 -7.99
N GLN A 306 -7.66 12.09 -7.69
CA GLN A 306 -6.55 11.36 -8.30
C GLN A 306 -6.63 9.85 -8.01
N LYS A 307 -6.88 9.47 -6.75
CA LYS A 307 -7.01 8.06 -6.36
C LYS A 307 -8.26 7.42 -6.96
N HIS A 308 -9.37 8.14 -7.01
CA HIS A 308 -10.59 7.66 -7.65
C HIS A 308 -10.37 7.37 -9.14
N GLN A 309 -9.75 8.30 -9.88
CA GLN A 309 -9.41 8.13 -11.29
C GLN A 309 -8.42 6.98 -11.52
N ALA A 310 -7.43 6.82 -10.63
CA ALA A 310 -6.46 5.73 -10.69
C ALA A 310 -7.01 4.37 -10.24
N ARG A 311 -8.27 4.31 -9.77
CA ARG A 311 -8.90 3.12 -9.19
C ARG A 311 -8.11 2.55 -8.01
N GLU A 312 -7.75 3.42 -7.07
CA GLU A 312 -6.97 3.10 -5.88
C GLU A 312 -7.77 3.36 -4.60
N PRO A 313 -7.51 2.59 -3.53
CA PRO A 313 -8.16 2.82 -2.24
C PRO A 313 -7.83 4.22 -1.72
N ILE A 314 -8.86 4.89 -1.21
CA ILE A 314 -8.77 6.23 -0.63
C ILE A 314 -8.78 6.08 0.88
N ILE A 315 -7.58 5.98 1.44
CA ILE A 315 -7.36 5.76 2.86
C ILE A 315 -6.71 7.01 3.44
N LEU A 316 -7.44 7.74 4.27
CA LEU A 316 -7.00 8.99 4.91
C LEU A 316 -7.03 8.84 6.43
N TYR A 317 -6.32 9.71 7.14
CA TYR A 317 -6.33 9.74 8.60
C TYR A 317 -6.36 11.14 9.21
N HIS A 318 -6.71 11.18 10.49
CA HIS A 318 -6.81 12.39 11.29
C HIS A 318 -6.53 12.12 12.78
N HIS A 319 -6.15 13.17 13.51
CA HIS A 319 -6.05 13.13 14.97
C HIS A 319 -7.13 14.05 15.57
N PRO A 320 -7.84 13.65 16.64
CA PRO A 320 -8.91 14.46 17.22
C PRO A 320 -8.50 15.88 17.61
N LYS A 321 -7.26 16.06 18.06
CA LYS A 321 -6.71 17.36 18.47
C LYS A 321 -6.43 18.32 17.32
N ASP A 322 -6.36 17.83 16.09
CA ASP A 322 -6.02 18.67 14.95
C ASP A 322 -7.17 19.65 14.63
N GLY A 323 -8.43 19.28 14.90
CA GLY A 323 -9.62 20.11 14.65
C GLY A 323 -9.94 20.24 13.15
N HIS A 324 -10.38 21.42 12.71
CA HIS A 324 -10.75 21.71 11.32
C HIS A 324 -11.95 20.89 10.81
N GLU A 325 -13.06 20.93 11.53
CA GLU A 325 -14.26 20.17 11.20
C GLU A 325 -14.82 20.52 9.82
N LYS A 326 -14.65 21.76 9.36
CA LYS A 326 -15.05 22.17 8.01
C LYS A 326 -14.33 21.37 6.92
N VAL A 327 -13.05 21.06 7.13
CA VAL A 327 -12.24 20.26 6.21
C VAL A 327 -12.73 18.81 6.21
N LEU A 328 -12.95 18.22 7.39
CA LEU A 328 -13.51 16.87 7.53
C LEU A 328 -14.90 16.75 6.86
N GLU A 329 -15.79 17.71 7.12
CA GLU A 329 -17.11 17.75 6.48
C GLU A 329 -16.99 17.82 4.96
N SER A 330 -16.02 18.57 4.43
CA SER A 330 -15.80 18.64 2.98
C SER A 330 -15.29 17.32 2.41
N ILE A 331 -14.39 16.62 3.11
CA ILE A 331 -13.93 15.29 2.72
C ILE A 331 -15.13 14.34 2.64
N PHE A 332 -15.94 14.29 3.70
CA PHE A 332 -17.08 13.36 3.78
C PHE A 332 -18.18 13.69 2.77
N LYS A 333 -18.45 14.97 2.51
CA LYS A 333 -19.35 15.37 1.41
C LYS A 333 -18.81 14.92 0.05
N THR A 334 -17.50 15.01 -0.18
CA THR A 334 -16.87 14.56 -1.43
C THR A 334 -17.02 13.04 -1.60
N VAL A 335 -16.80 12.27 -0.54
CA VAL A 335 -17.00 10.82 -0.50
C VAL A 335 -18.44 10.43 -0.87
N GLN A 336 -19.44 11.11 -0.29
CA GLN A 336 -20.85 10.90 -0.59
C GLN A 336 -21.21 11.29 -2.03
N GLN A 337 -20.69 12.43 -2.53
CA GLN A 337 -20.91 12.89 -3.91
C GLN A 337 -20.38 11.89 -4.95
N LEU A 338 -19.20 11.31 -4.68
CA LEU A 338 -18.59 10.28 -5.53
C LEU A 338 -19.16 8.88 -5.30
N GLN A 339 -20.11 8.73 -4.36
CA GLN A 339 -20.74 7.46 -4.00
C GLN A 339 -19.70 6.36 -3.67
N LEU A 340 -18.64 6.74 -2.95
CA LEU A 340 -17.59 5.80 -2.59
C LEU A 340 -18.07 4.93 -1.42
N PRO A 341 -17.92 3.60 -1.49
CA PRO A 341 -18.21 2.73 -0.37
C PRO A 341 -17.23 3.01 0.78
N ALA A 342 -17.77 3.48 1.91
CA ALA A 342 -17.00 3.73 3.11
C ALA A 342 -16.93 2.45 3.96
N VAL A 343 -15.72 2.00 4.29
CA VAL A 343 -15.47 0.73 4.99
C VAL A 343 -14.50 0.91 6.16
N ARG A 344 -14.61 0.00 7.13
CA ARG A 344 -13.61 -0.22 8.18
C ARG A 344 -12.40 -0.95 7.60
N PHE A 345 -11.24 -0.83 8.23
CA PHE A 345 -10.03 -1.47 7.73
C PHE A 345 -10.17 -3.01 7.77
N ALA A 346 -10.70 -3.58 8.86
CA ALA A 346 -10.95 -5.01 8.95
C ALA A 346 -11.85 -5.55 7.84
N GLU A 347 -12.85 -4.78 7.38
CA GLU A 347 -13.73 -5.19 6.28
C GLU A 347 -12.95 -5.29 4.97
N TYR A 348 -12.14 -4.28 4.67
CA TYR A 348 -11.30 -4.29 3.46
C TYR A 348 -10.22 -5.37 3.53
N VAL A 349 -9.61 -5.57 4.69
CA VAL A 349 -8.62 -6.62 4.96
C VAL A 349 -9.23 -8.02 4.78
N SER A 350 -10.41 -8.25 5.34
CA SER A 350 -11.14 -9.52 5.20
C SER A 350 -11.45 -9.80 3.72
N PHE A 351 -12.00 -8.81 3.01
CA PHE A 351 -12.18 -8.90 1.56
C PHE A 351 -10.87 -9.23 0.85
N TRP A 352 -9.78 -8.56 1.19
CA TRP A 352 -8.49 -8.73 0.52
C TRP A 352 -7.90 -10.13 0.72
N LYS A 353 -8.02 -10.69 1.93
CA LYS A 353 -7.61 -12.07 2.24
C LYS A 353 -8.46 -13.08 1.47
N ASN A 354 -9.79 -12.95 1.52
CA ASN A 354 -10.72 -13.81 0.77
C ASN A 354 -10.48 -13.73 -0.75
N ARG A 355 -10.21 -12.52 -1.26
CA ARG A 355 -9.80 -12.30 -2.64
C ARG A 355 -8.49 -13.04 -2.95
N GLY A 356 -7.53 -13.09 -2.04
CA GLY A 356 -6.28 -13.84 -2.20
C GLY A 356 -6.52 -15.33 -2.43
N GLU A 357 -7.48 -15.91 -1.71
CA GLU A 357 -7.81 -17.34 -1.72
C GLU A 357 -8.68 -17.80 -2.90
N SER A 358 -9.39 -16.88 -3.56
CA SER A 358 -10.27 -17.24 -4.68
C SER A 358 -9.50 -17.77 -5.91
N GLU A 359 -10.10 -18.66 -6.69
CA GLU A 359 -9.50 -19.13 -7.95
C GLU A 359 -10.03 -18.32 -9.14
N LEU A 360 -9.14 -17.95 -10.05
CA LEU A 360 -9.55 -17.43 -11.36
C LEU A 360 -9.63 -18.59 -12.35
N HIS A 361 -10.85 -18.96 -12.72
CA HIS A 361 -11.05 -19.93 -13.80
C HIS A 361 -11.03 -19.20 -15.14
N THR A 362 -9.94 -19.36 -15.89
CA THR A 362 -9.87 -18.93 -17.30
C THR A 362 -9.81 -20.17 -18.18
N VAL A 363 -10.70 -20.27 -19.16
CA VAL A 363 -10.66 -21.34 -20.18
C VAL A 363 -9.85 -20.82 -21.35
N ASN A 364 -8.53 -20.83 -21.21
CA ASN A 364 -7.63 -20.57 -22.34
C ASN A 364 -7.06 -21.89 -22.85
N LYS A 365 -7.24 -22.17 -24.14
CA LYS A 365 -6.43 -23.15 -24.86
C LYS A 365 -5.02 -22.54 -25.03
N CYS A 366 -4.19 -22.63 -24.00
CA CYS A 366 -2.78 -22.31 -24.15
C CYS A 366 -2.12 -23.38 -25.03
N SER A 367 -1.32 -22.94 -26.01
CA SER A 367 -0.34 -23.81 -26.63
C SER A 367 0.61 -24.37 -25.56
N PRO A 368 1.07 -25.63 -25.67
CA PRO A 368 2.04 -26.17 -24.72
C PRO A 368 3.28 -25.28 -24.66
N LEU A 369 3.84 -25.13 -23.45
CA LEU A 369 5.14 -24.48 -23.29
C LEU A 369 6.20 -25.27 -24.10
N PRO A 370 7.15 -24.58 -24.77
CA PRO A 370 8.28 -25.26 -25.41
C PRO A 370 9.03 -26.16 -24.42
N GLU A 371 9.44 -27.36 -24.83
CA GLU A 371 10.10 -28.36 -23.96
C GLU A 371 11.36 -27.83 -23.26
N ASP A 372 11.99 -26.80 -23.82
CA ASP A 372 13.22 -26.17 -23.36
C ASP A 372 13.02 -24.98 -22.39
N TYR A 373 11.79 -24.66 -21.98
CA TYR A 373 11.53 -23.56 -21.03
C TYR A 373 12.29 -23.69 -19.70
N LEU A 374 12.69 -24.91 -19.32
CA LEU A 374 13.53 -25.19 -18.14
C LEU A 374 14.97 -24.64 -18.27
N ARG A 375 15.50 -24.44 -19.48
CA ARG A 375 16.79 -23.75 -19.69
C ARG A 375 16.72 -22.27 -19.32
N ILE A 376 15.55 -21.63 -19.50
CA ILE A 376 15.30 -20.24 -19.09
C ILE A 376 15.31 -20.12 -17.55
N ARG A 377 14.90 -21.17 -16.83
CA ARG A 377 14.89 -21.20 -15.36
C ARG A 377 16.27 -21.35 -14.71
N LYS A 378 17.23 -22.03 -15.36
CA LYS A 378 18.55 -22.31 -14.74
C LYS A 378 19.39 -21.05 -14.46
N PHE A 379 19.09 -19.93 -15.12
CA PHE A 379 19.79 -18.64 -14.90
C PHE A 379 19.03 -17.67 -14.00
N ASN A 380 17.96 -18.10 -13.34
CA ASN A 380 17.11 -17.23 -12.53
C ASN A 380 16.91 -17.78 -11.12
N LEU A 381 17.90 -17.55 -10.24
CA LEU A 381 17.82 -17.85 -8.80
C LEU A 381 16.68 -17.08 -8.08
N TRP A 382 16.05 -16.11 -8.75
CA TRP A 382 15.08 -15.18 -8.17
C TRP A 382 13.61 -15.61 -8.29
N ILE A 383 13.30 -16.69 -9.02
CA ILE A 383 11.92 -17.23 -9.16
C ILE A 383 11.55 -18.20 -8.01
N GLN A 384 12.40 -18.37 -6.99
CA GLN A 384 12.05 -19.23 -5.85
C GLN A 384 10.94 -18.65 -4.95
N PHE A 385 10.60 -17.36 -5.05
CA PHE A 385 9.56 -16.75 -4.22
C PHE A 385 8.13 -16.79 -4.79
N ILE A 386 7.93 -17.14 -6.07
CA ILE A 386 6.58 -17.40 -6.64
C ILE A 386 6.23 -18.89 -6.50
N HIS A 387 6.90 -19.63 -5.62
CA HIS A 387 6.64 -21.07 -5.46
C HIS A 387 5.65 -21.42 -4.34
N PHE A 388 5.19 -20.46 -3.54
CA PHE A 388 4.39 -20.78 -2.35
C PHE A 388 2.86 -20.67 -2.48
N GLN A 389 2.31 -20.23 -3.63
CA GLN A 389 0.84 -20.09 -3.77
C GLN A 389 0.21 -20.79 -4.97
N ASP A 390 0.98 -21.45 -5.84
CA ASP A 390 0.39 -22.08 -7.02
C ASP A 390 0.14 -23.58 -6.82
N LYS A 391 -0.97 -23.93 -6.15
CA LYS A 391 -1.47 -25.32 -6.04
C LYS A 391 -1.82 -25.93 -7.40
N THR A 392 -1.82 -25.16 -8.49
CA THR A 392 -2.07 -25.64 -9.85
C THR A 392 -0.95 -26.56 -10.36
N VAL A 393 0.28 -26.44 -9.84
CA VAL A 393 1.41 -27.29 -10.26
C VAL A 393 1.31 -28.72 -9.70
N GLY A 394 0.57 -28.91 -8.59
CA GLY A 394 0.40 -30.23 -7.95
C GLY A 394 -0.38 -31.24 -8.81
N LYS A 395 -1.23 -30.78 -9.74
CA LYS A 395 -2.01 -31.67 -10.62
C LYS A 395 -1.23 -32.15 -11.85
N ILE A 396 -0.23 -31.40 -12.31
CA ILE A 396 0.53 -31.77 -13.52
C ILE A 396 1.51 -32.91 -13.25
N LYS A 397 2.09 -33.02 -12.04
CA LYS A 397 2.95 -34.15 -11.68
C LYS A 397 2.21 -35.49 -11.59
N LYS A 398 0.92 -35.50 -11.26
CA LYS A 398 0.14 -36.73 -11.13
C LYS A 398 -0.33 -37.29 -12.48
N LEU A 399 -0.46 -36.43 -13.50
CA LEU A 399 -0.77 -36.83 -14.88
C LEU A 399 0.45 -37.34 -15.65
N LEU A 400 1.66 -36.93 -15.26
CA LEU A 400 2.92 -37.38 -15.89
C LEU A 400 3.53 -38.64 -15.24
N SER A 401 2.97 -39.13 -14.13
CA SER A 401 3.40 -40.37 -13.46
C SER A 401 2.44 -41.55 -13.71
N GLN A 402 1.47 -41.40 -14.61
CA GLN A 402 0.51 -42.45 -15.00
C GLN A 402 0.39 -42.60 -16.53
N GLY A 403 1.38 -42.13 -17.29
CA GLY A 403 1.51 -42.32 -18.74
C GLY A 403 2.71 -43.17 -19.07
#